data_AF-A0A9W8CNT7-F1
#
_entry.id   AF-A0A9W8CNT7-F1
#
_cell.length_a   1.000
_cell.length_b   1.000
_cell.length_c   1.000
_cell.angle_alpha   90.00
_cell.angle_beta   90.00
_cell.angle_gamma   90.00
#
_symmetry.space_group_name_H-M   'P 1'
#
loop_
_entity.id
_entity.type
_entity.pdbx_description
1 polymer ?
#
loop_
_entity_poly.entity_id
_entity_poly.type
_entity_poly.pdbx_seq_one_letter_code
_entity_poly.pdbx_strand_id
1 'polypeptide(L)'
;MLCTGNLTDRATLEYLQSITPDVRVVRGEFDDKAQNFPVSLRVVEQCDDDGGGGLAVGISNGCCMVPANGDVDTLAATARQMDVDVLVTGKTHRFEAYEEQGRFFTNPRKITGAFSPLVLDPIPSFVLLEIKPGTEIVAYVYQLENDEVVIHRTEYKKGEC
;
A
#
# COMPACT_ATOMS: atom_id res chain seq x y z
N MET A 1 -8.45 6.61 2.40
CA MET A 1 -7.18 6.13 3.01
C MET A 1 -7.14 4.61 2.95
N LEU A 2 -6.01 4.06 2.51
CA LEU A 2 -5.77 2.62 2.38
C LEU A 2 -4.80 2.17 3.48
N CYS A 3 -5.21 1.23 4.34
CA CYS A 3 -4.41 0.74 5.47
C CYS A 3 -4.11 -0.76 5.34
N THR A 4 -2.84 -1.13 5.39
CA THR A 4 -2.36 -2.52 5.26
C THR A 4 -2.57 -3.38 6.52
N GLY A 5 -3.24 -2.85 7.55
CA GLY A 5 -3.56 -3.55 8.79
C GLY A 5 -2.50 -3.39 9.88
N ASN A 6 -2.63 -4.21 10.94
CA ASN A 6 -1.90 -4.13 12.20
C ASN A 6 -2.12 -2.79 12.93
N LEU A 7 -3.37 -2.34 12.99
CA LEU A 7 -3.77 -1.18 13.81
C LEU A 7 -3.76 -1.53 15.30
N THR A 8 -4.04 -2.79 15.64
CA THR A 8 -4.00 -3.38 17.01
C THR A 8 -4.96 -2.81 18.05
N ASP A 9 -5.53 -1.63 17.84
CA ASP A 9 -6.50 -1.03 18.76
C ASP A 9 -7.56 -0.17 18.04
N ARG A 10 -8.66 0.10 18.75
CA ARG A 10 -9.79 0.87 18.23
C ARG A 10 -9.51 2.37 18.16
N ALA A 11 -8.70 2.92 19.07
CA ALA A 11 -8.41 4.34 19.11
C ALA A 11 -7.60 4.78 17.88
N THR A 12 -6.69 3.93 17.40
CA THR A 12 -5.95 4.16 16.15
C THR A 12 -6.90 4.20 14.94
N LEU A 13 -7.88 3.28 14.87
CA LEU A 13 -8.88 3.31 13.79
C LEU A 13 -9.73 4.60 13.83
N GLU A 14 -10.20 4.99 15.02
CA GLU A 14 -10.97 6.23 15.23
C GLU A 14 -10.13 7.47 14.86
N TYR A 15 -8.83 7.46 15.15
CA TYR A 15 -7.90 8.50 14.73
C TYR A 15 -7.81 8.59 13.20
N LEU A 16 -7.64 7.48 12.48
CA LEU A 16 -7.61 7.50 11.00
C LEU A 16 -8.92 8.01 10.40
N GLN A 17 -10.06 7.63 10.99
CA GLN A 17 -11.38 8.10 10.58
C GLN A 17 -11.60 9.60 10.83
N SER A 18 -10.90 10.17 11.82
CA SER A 18 -10.91 11.63 12.05
C SER A 18 -10.17 12.42 10.97
N ILE A 19 -9.19 11.79 10.29
CA ILE A 19 -8.44 12.40 9.19
C ILE A 19 -9.28 12.34 7.90
N THR A 20 -9.89 11.20 7.61
CA THR A 20 -10.74 11.03 6.43
C THR A 20 -11.87 10.01 6.69
N PRO A 21 -13.10 10.26 6.21
CA PRO A 21 -14.21 9.35 6.45
C PRO A 21 -14.11 8.02 5.67
N ASP A 22 -13.44 7.99 4.51
CA ASP A 22 -13.25 6.75 3.73
C ASP A 22 -11.93 6.06 4.13
N VAL A 23 -11.96 5.30 5.21
CA VAL A 23 -10.84 4.45 5.65
C VAL A 23 -11.13 3.00 5.29
N ARG A 24 -10.27 2.42 4.45
CA ARG A 24 -10.35 1.01 4.05
C ARG A 24 -9.16 0.26 4.61
N VAL A 25 -9.45 -0.74 5.45
CA VAL A 25 -8.45 -1.51 6.20
C VAL A 25 -8.50 -2.96 5.75
N VAL A 26 -7.34 -3.55 5.50
CA VAL A 26 -7.20 -5.01 5.37
C VAL A 26 -6.65 -5.60 6.65
N ARG A 27 -6.93 -6.89 6.86
CA ARG A 27 -6.58 -7.60 8.08
C ARG A 27 -5.07 -7.82 8.19
N GLY A 28 -4.50 -7.26 9.24
CA GLY A 28 -3.16 -7.54 9.73
C GLY A 28 -3.03 -8.91 10.39
N GLU A 29 -1.79 -9.35 10.59
CA GLU A 29 -1.45 -10.56 11.34
C GLU A 29 -1.77 -10.41 12.83
N PHE A 30 -1.64 -9.18 13.35
CA PHE A 30 -1.81 -8.85 14.76
C PHE A 30 -3.13 -8.13 15.07
N ASP A 31 -4.00 -7.94 14.07
CA ASP A 31 -5.31 -7.34 14.29
C ASP A 31 -6.27 -8.31 14.99
N ASP A 32 -7.11 -7.75 15.87
CA ASP A 32 -8.15 -8.52 16.56
C ASP A 32 -9.15 -9.10 15.56
N LYS A 33 -9.37 -10.42 15.66
CA LYS A 33 -10.32 -11.15 14.80
C LYS A 33 -11.75 -10.64 14.95
N ALA A 34 -12.10 -10.03 16.08
CA ALA A 34 -13.42 -9.44 16.30
C ALA A 34 -13.73 -8.27 15.35
N GLN A 35 -12.71 -7.60 14.79
CA GLN A 35 -12.88 -6.45 13.89
C GLN A 35 -13.29 -6.85 12.46
N ASN A 36 -13.29 -8.15 12.12
CA ASN A 36 -13.78 -8.69 10.84
C ASN A 36 -13.24 -7.98 9.57
N PHE A 37 -11.99 -7.50 9.60
CA PHE A 37 -11.37 -6.91 8.41
C PHE A 37 -11.18 -7.96 7.29
N PRO A 38 -11.37 -7.57 6.02
CA PRO A 38 -11.11 -8.43 4.87
C PRO A 38 -9.62 -8.69 4.70
N VAL A 39 -9.26 -9.85 4.13
CA VAL A 39 -7.84 -10.23 3.90
C VAL A 39 -7.20 -9.39 2.79
N SER A 40 -8.00 -8.96 1.82
CA SER A 40 -7.59 -8.12 0.71
C SER A 40 -8.76 -7.26 0.25
N LEU A 41 -8.47 -6.08 -0.31
CA LEU A 41 -9.47 -5.21 -0.93
C LEU A 41 -8.99 -4.79 -2.32
N ARG A 42 -9.95 -4.56 -3.20
CA ARG A 42 -9.75 -3.95 -4.53
C ARG A 42 -10.59 -2.69 -4.60
N VAL A 43 -9.94 -1.59 -4.97
CA VAL A 43 -10.54 -0.27 -5.15
C VAL A 43 -10.33 0.12 -6.60
N VAL A 44 -11.35 0.69 -7.24
CA VAL A 44 -11.22 1.20 -8.61
C VAL A 44 -11.43 2.70 -8.54
N GLU A 45 -10.39 3.45 -8.86
CA GLU A 45 -10.45 4.90 -9.02
C GLU A 45 -10.75 5.21 -10.48
N GLN A 46 -11.74 6.07 -10.74
CA GLN A 46 -12.05 6.51 -12.09
C GLN A 46 -11.08 7.60 -12.52
N CYS A 47 -10.53 7.49 -13.73
CA CYS A 47 -9.71 8.53 -14.33
C CYS A 47 -10.59 9.23 -15.38
N ASP A 48 -10.83 10.54 -15.21
CA ASP A 48 -11.80 11.32 -16.00
C ASP A 48 -11.40 11.59 -17.47
N ASP A 49 -10.55 10.76 -18.09
CA ASP A 49 -10.13 10.97 -19.47
C ASP A 49 -11.02 10.17 -20.45
N ASP A 50 -11.38 10.80 -21.57
CA ASP A 50 -12.46 10.51 -22.54
C ASP A 50 -12.28 9.19 -23.33
N GLY A 51 -12.01 8.09 -22.60
CA GLY A 51 -11.69 6.76 -23.14
C GLY A 51 -10.75 5.91 -22.26
N GLY A 52 -10.20 6.46 -21.17
CA GLY A 52 -9.22 5.79 -20.30
C GLY A 52 -9.89 4.97 -19.19
N GLY A 53 -9.70 3.65 -19.19
CA GLY A 53 -10.23 2.76 -18.15
C GLY A 53 -9.77 3.14 -16.73
N GLY A 54 -10.57 2.77 -15.72
CA GLY A 54 -10.25 3.04 -14.31
C GLY A 54 -8.93 2.40 -13.86
N LEU A 55 -8.37 2.96 -12.79
CA LEU A 55 -7.17 2.45 -12.11
C LEU A 55 -7.60 1.52 -10.97
N ALA A 56 -7.25 0.24 -11.08
CA ALA A 56 -7.54 -0.75 -10.04
C ALA A 56 -6.37 -0.82 -9.03
N VAL A 57 -6.65 -0.51 -7.77
CA VAL A 57 -5.72 -0.57 -6.64
C VAL A 57 -6.08 -1.73 -5.72
N GLY A 58 -5.17 -2.68 -5.59
CA GLY A 58 -5.25 -3.80 -4.67
C GLY A 58 -4.49 -3.50 -3.39
N ILE A 59 -5.04 -3.93 -2.27
CA ILE A 59 -4.37 -3.86 -0.97
C ILE A 59 -4.41 -5.21 -0.26
N SER A 60 -3.28 -5.59 0.32
CA SER A 60 -3.15 -6.73 1.22
C SER A 60 -2.06 -6.46 2.26
N ASN A 61 -2.16 -7.06 3.47
CA ASN A 61 -1.09 -6.99 4.45
C ASN A 61 0.19 -7.70 3.97
N GLY A 62 0.04 -8.74 3.14
CA GLY A 62 1.15 -9.56 2.65
C GLY A 62 1.58 -10.68 3.60
N CYS A 63 0.91 -10.87 4.75
CA CYS A 63 1.23 -11.98 5.67
C CYS A 63 0.98 -13.38 5.11
N CYS A 64 0.09 -13.49 4.12
CA CYS A 64 -0.23 -14.75 3.45
C CYS A 64 0.61 -14.99 2.19
N MET A 65 1.51 -14.07 1.81
CA MET A 65 2.36 -14.23 0.63
C MET A 65 3.56 -15.12 0.95
N VAL A 66 3.81 -16.09 0.07
CA VAL A 66 4.89 -17.08 0.23
C VAL A 66 5.66 -17.17 -1.10
N PRO A 67 6.99 -16.95 -1.10
CA PRO A 67 7.82 -16.58 0.05
C PRO A 67 7.50 -15.17 0.60
N ALA A 68 7.69 -14.99 1.92
CA ALA A 68 7.36 -13.75 2.63
C ALA A 68 8.37 -12.62 2.41
N ASN A 69 9.37 -12.83 1.55
CA ASN A 69 10.46 -11.89 1.26
C ASN A 69 10.08 -10.79 0.28
N GLY A 70 8.84 -10.77 -0.24
CA GLY A 70 8.43 -9.81 -1.27
C GLY A 70 8.94 -10.16 -2.65
N ASP A 71 9.12 -11.46 -2.93
CA ASP A 71 9.52 -11.92 -4.25
C ASP A 71 8.58 -11.39 -5.35
N VAL A 72 9.19 -10.89 -6.43
CA VAL A 72 8.50 -10.22 -7.54
C VAL A 72 7.44 -11.12 -8.16
N ASP A 73 7.72 -12.41 -8.34
CA ASP A 73 6.76 -13.33 -8.96
C ASP A 73 5.53 -13.54 -8.07
N THR A 74 5.73 -13.56 -6.74
CA THR A 74 4.64 -13.67 -5.77
C THR A 74 3.75 -12.43 -5.76
N LEU A 75 4.37 -11.24 -5.78
CA LEU A 75 3.65 -9.97 -5.86
C LEU A 75 2.90 -9.85 -7.19
N ALA A 76 3.55 -10.18 -8.31
CA ALA A 76 2.94 -10.13 -9.64
C ALA A 76 1.81 -11.16 -9.80
N ALA A 77 1.96 -12.37 -9.27
CA ALA A 77 0.88 -13.37 -9.24
C ALA A 77 -0.32 -12.87 -8.42
N THR A 78 -0.08 -12.25 -7.27
CA THR A 78 -1.14 -11.68 -6.44
C THR A 78 -1.86 -10.53 -7.16
N ALA A 79 -1.11 -9.62 -7.79
CA ALA A 79 -1.69 -8.52 -8.54
C ALA A 79 -2.54 -9.00 -9.73
N ARG A 80 -2.12 -10.07 -10.42
CA ARG A 80 -2.92 -10.73 -11.46
C ARG A 80 -4.18 -11.37 -10.90
N GLN A 81 -4.08 -12.09 -9.78
CA GLN A 81 -5.22 -12.74 -9.14
C GLN A 81 -6.27 -11.72 -8.68
N MET A 82 -5.82 -10.56 -8.20
CA MET A 82 -6.70 -9.47 -7.78
C MET A 82 -7.20 -8.61 -8.94
N ASP A 83 -6.67 -8.78 -10.16
CA ASP A 83 -6.95 -7.94 -11.32
C ASP A 83 -6.75 -6.44 -11.01
N VAL A 84 -5.52 -6.09 -10.64
CA VAL A 84 -5.13 -4.73 -10.25
C VAL A 84 -3.93 -4.21 -11.04
N ASP A 85 -3.92 -2.89 -11.22
CA ASP A 85 -2.84 -2.12 -11.82
C ASP A 85 -1.79 -1.72 -10.77
N VAL A 86 -2.26 -1.44 -9.55
CA VAL A 86 -1.43 -1.07 -8.40
C VAL A 86 -1.62 -2.09 -7.30
N LEU A 87 -0.55 -2.64 -6.74
CA LEU A 87 -0.61 -3.50 -5.56
C LEU A 87 0.11 -2.84 -4.38
N VAL A 88 -0.65 -2.58 -3.31
CA VAL A 88 -0.15 -2.07 -2.03
C VAL A 88 0.02 -3.23 -1.05
N THR A 89 1.24 -3.44 -0.57
CA THR A 89 1.55 -4.48 0.42
C THR A 89 2.30 -3.93 1.64
N GLY A 90 2.30 -4.65 2.76
CA GLY A 90 2.98 -4.20 3.99
C GLY A 90 4.21 -5.04 4.39
N LYS A 91 4.03 -6.34 4.65
CA LYS A 91 4.99 -7.20 5.39
C LYS A 91 6.41 -7.32 4.80
N THR A 92 6.68 -6.92 3.56
CA THR A 92 8.03 -7.08 2.97
C THR A 92 9.11 -6.22 3.66
N HIS A 93 8.72 -5.26 4.51
CA HIS A 93 9.55 -4.42 5.39
C HIS A 93 10.63 -3.54 4.72
N ARG A 94 10.78 -3.64 3.39
CA ARG A 94 11.55 -2.73 2.55
C ARG A 94 10.60 -1.72 1.92
N PHE A 95 11.02 -0.47 1.87
CA PHE A 95 10.31 0.50 1.05
C PHE A 95 10.58 0.12 -0.40
N GLU A 96 9.50 -0.11 -1.13
CA GLU A 96 9.54 -0.47 -2.54
C GLU A 96 8.43 0.33 -3.21
N ALA A 97 8.78 1.12 -4.22
CA ALA A 97 7.85 1.75 -5.14
C ALA A 97 8.45 1.61 -6.54
N TYR A 98 7.98 0.63 -7.29
CA TYR A 98 8.59 0.28 -8.57
C TYR A 98 7.54 -0.27 -9.54
N GLU A 99 7.88 -0.19 -10.82
CA GLU A 99 7.13 -0.80 -11.89
C GLU A 99 7.74 -2.15 -12.25
N GLU A 100 6.90 -3.15 -12.43
CA GLU A 100 7.31 -4.47 -12.91
C GLU A 100 6.16 -5.13 -13.66
N GLN A 101 6.45 -5.72 -14.81
CA GLN A 101 5.45 -6.42 -15.65
C GLN A 101 4.20 -5.55 -15.96
N GLY A 102 4.39 -4.24 -16.17
CA GLY A 102 3.34 -3.27 -16.48
C GLY A 102 2.38 -2.97 -15.32
N ARG A 103 2.81 -3.19 -14.08
CA ARG A 103 2.05 -2.89 -12.86
C ARG A 103 2.92 -2.14 -11.87
N PHE A 104 2.27 -1.37 -11.00
CA PHE A 104 2.94 -0.62 -9.95
C PHE A 104 2.83 -1.34 -8.61
N PHE A 105 3.96 -1.56 -7.96
CA PHE A 105 4.03 -2.17 -6.64
C PHE A 105 4.49 -1.12 -5.64
N THR A 106 3.78 -0.99 -4.52
CA THR A 106 4.16 -0.07 -3.45
C THR A 106 4.04 -0.67 -2.07
N ASN A 107 4.98 -0.34 -1.20
CA ASN A 107 4.94 -0.70 0.21
C ASN A 107 5.22 0.52 1.11
N PRO A 108 4.23 1.01 1.89
CA PRO A 108 4.41 2.16 2.76
C PRO A 108 5.25 1.89 4.01
N ARG A 109 5.67 0.63 4.23
CA ARG A 109 6.25 0.11 5.48
C ARG A 109 5.33 0.43 6.67
N LYS A 110 5.91 0.81 7.81
CA LYS A 110 5.21 1.01 9.08
C LYS A 110 5.24 2.49 9.46
N ILE A 111 4.06 3.09 9.58
CA ILE A 111 3.89 4.51 9.95
C ILE A 111 4.53 4.86 11.30
N THR A 112 4.59 3.92 12.24
CA THR A 112 5.17 4.11 13.57
C THR A 112 6.64 3.70 13.69
N GLY A 113 7.22 3.12 12.64
CA GLY A 113 8.54 2.47 12.76
C GLY A 113 8.53 1.26 13.70
N ALA A 114 7.39 0.57 13.87
CA ALA A 114 7.33 -0.56 14.80
C ALA A 114 8.35 -1.66 14.46
N PHE A 115 8.96 -2.25 15.50
CA PHE A 115 9.96 -3.32 15.42
C PHE A 115 9.58 -4.43 14.41
N SER A 116 10.58 -4.92 13.68
CA SER A 116 10.46 -6.10 12.83
C SER A 116 11.69 -6.98 13.00
N PRO A 117 11.56 -8.31 13.06
CA PRO A 117 12.72 -9.20 13.10
C PRO A 117 13.60 -9.11 11.82
N LEU A 118 13.07 -8.52 10.74
CA LEU A 118 13.77 -8.41 9.45
C LEU A 118 14.52 -7.08 9.28
N VAL A 119 14.26 -6.08 10.12
CA VAL A 119 14.83 -4.73 10.00
C VAL A 119 15.24 -4.24 11.38
N LEU A 120 16.54 -4.02 11.58
CA LEU A 120 17.11 -3.61 12.87
C LEU A 120 16.66 -2.20 13.27
N ASP A 121 16.71 -1.25 12.33
CA ASP A 121 16.36 0.15 12.55
C ASP A 121 15.21 0.56 11.62
N PRO A 122 13.96 0.24 11.98
CA PRO A 122 12.78 0.60 11.18
C PRO A 122 12.56 2.12 11.20
N ILE A 123 12.60 2.72 10.02
CA ILE A 123 12.29 4.15 9.83
C ILE A 123 10.77 4.30 9.69
N PRO A 124 10.10 5.15 10.49
CA PRO A 124 8.69 5.48 10.32
C PRO A 124 8.42 6.04 8.93
N SER A 125 7.43 5.48 8.23
CA SER A 125 7.08 5.96 6.89
C SER A 125 5.64 5.71 6.47
N PHE A 126 5.17 6.52 5.52
CA PHE A 126 3.92 6.30 4.81
C PHE A 126 4.02 6.81 3.37
N VAL A 127 3.05 6.44 2.53
CA VAL A 127 2.99 6.84 1.11
C VAL A 127 1.72 7.65 0.86
N LEU A 128 1.87 8.75 0.15
CA LEU A 128 0.79 9.51 -0.47
C LEU A 128 0.81 9.23 -1.97
N LEU A 129 -0.28 8.67 -2.50
CA LEU A 129 -0.45 8.46 -3.93
C LEU A 129 -1.32 9.57 -4.50
N GLU A 130 -0.78 10.30 -5.46
CA GLU A 130 -1.50 11.26 -6.29
C GLU A 130 -1.84 10.58 -7.61
N ILE A 131 -3.11 10.32 -7.85
CA ILE A 131 -3.61 9.76 -9.11
C ILE A 131 -4.05 10.93 -9.99
N LYS A 132 -3.37 11.11 -11.12
CA LYS A 132 -3.65 12.17 -12.11
C LYS A 132 -4.56 11.65 -13.23
N PRO A 133 -5.18 12.56 -14.00
CA PRO A 133 -5.82 12.22 -15.26
C PRO A 133 -4.87 11.44 -16.19
N GLY A 134 -5.41 10.55 -17.02
CA GLY A 134 -4.60 9.74 -17.95
C GLY A 134 -3.79 8.62 -17.29
N THR A 135 -4.24 8.11 -16.13
CA THR A 135 -3.66 6.94 -15.42
C THR A 135 -2.21 7.08 -14.96
N GLU A 136 -1.74 8.33 -14.81
CA GLU A 136 -0.45 8.65 -14.18
C GLU A 136 -0.60 8.67 -12.65
N ILE A 137 0.39 8.11 -11.96
CA ILE A 137 0.47 8.02 -10.51
C ILE A 137 1.79 8.65 -10.06
N VAL A 138 1.71 9.53 -9.08
CA VAL A 138 2.89 10.05 -8.37
C VAL A 138 2.85 9.54 -6.93
N ALA A 139 3.87 8.79 -6.54
CA ALA A 139 4.05 8.30 -5.19
C ALA A 139 5.02 9.20 -4.42
N TYR A 140 4.53 9.82 -3.35
CA TYR A 140 5.35 10.55 -2.38
C TYR A 140 5.52 9.69 -1.13
N VAL A 141 6.76 9.53 -0.71
CA VAL A 141 7.14 8.66 0.40
C VAL A 141 7.70 9.53 1.48
N TYR A 142 7.01 9.58 2.60
CA TYR A 142 7.42 10.35 3.76
C TYR A 142 8.15 9.44 4.72
N GLN A 143 9.36 9.81 5.11
CA GLN A 143 10.19 9.08 6.05
C GLN A 143 10.66 10.02 7.16
N LEU A 144 10.71 9.51 8.40
CA LEU A 144 11.23 10.24 9.54
C LEU A 144 12.65 9.76 9.87
N GLU A 145 13.66 10.46 9.35
CA GLU A 145 15.08 10.14 9.53
C GLU A 145 15.73 11.19 10.43
N ASN A 146 16.33 10.76 11.55
CA ASN A 146 17.00 11.67 12.50
C ASN A 146 16.12 12.86 12.93
N ASP A 147 14.83 12.60 13.19
CA ASP A 147 13.80 13.60 13.51
C ASP A 147 13.50 14.64 12.41
N GLU A 148 13.99 14.41 11.18
CA GLU A 148 13.69 15.20 9.99
C GLU A 148 12.81 14.41 9.01
N VAL A 149 11.91 15.12 8.34
CA VAL A 149 11.04 14.52 7.32
C VAL A 149 11.74 14.56 5.97
N VAL A 150 12.09 13.38 5.46
CA VAL A 150 12.64 13.18 4.12
C VAL A 150 11.52 12.73 3.19
N ILE A 151 11.47 13.28 1.97
CA ILE A 151 10.45 12.97 0.96
C ILE A 151 11.11 12.40 -0.29
N HIS A 152 10.74 11.18 -0.66
CA HIS A 152 11.07 10.60 -1.96
C HIS A 152 9.89 10.65 -2.90
N ARG A 153 10.15 10.85 -4.20
CA ARG A 153 9.13 10.97 -5.23
C ARG A 153 9.41 10.01 -6.38
N THR A 154 8.42 9.21 -6.74
CA THR A 154 8.46 8.28 -7.87
C THR A 154 7.22 8.46 -8.73
N GLU A 155 7.36 8.36 -10.05
CA GLU A 155 6.25 8.43 -11.00
C GLU A 155 6.05 7.07 -11.66
N TYR A 156 4.78 6.77 -11.98
CA TYR A 156 4.38 5.62 -12.77
C TYR A 156 3.26 6.04 -13.70
N LYS A 157 3.25 5.53 -14.93
CA LYS A 157 2.14 5.71 -15.86
C LYS A 157 1.70 4.34 -16.33
N LYS A 158 0.41 4.03 -16.17
CA LYS A 158 -0.14 2.80 -16.72
C LYS A 158 0.04 2.82 -18.25
N GLY A 159 0.70 1.78 -18.77
CA GLY A 159 0.87 1.62 -20.21
C GLY A 159 -0.48 1.42 -20.91
N GLU A 160 -0.59 1.90 -22.15
CA GLU A 160 -1.71 1.57 -23.02
C GLU A 160 -1.62 0.07 -23.37
N CYS A 161 -2.71 -0.68 -23.16
CA CYS A 161 -2.82 -2.08 -23.56
C CYS A 161 -2.90 -2.23 -25.08
#